data_AF-A0A1W6ZWU6-F1
#
_entry.id   AF-A0A1W6ZWU6-F1
#
_cell.length_a   1.000
_cell.length_b   1.000
_cell.length_c   1.000
_cell.angle_alpha   90.00
_cell.angle_beta   90.00
_cell.angle_gamma   90.00
#
_symmetry.space_group_name_H-M   'P 1'
#
loop_
_entity.id
_entity.type
_entity.pdbx_description
1 polymer ?
#
loop_
_entity_poly.entity_id
_entity_poly.type
_entity_poly.pdbx_seq_one_letter_code
_entity_poly.pdbx_strand_id
1 'polypeptide(L)'
;MTMEDGSHVPLSAETAKELLDAAKAAQADRAKRMPDDHSALKAMFDAWQRLKELGWRDGDHAPKDGTTFESIEIGSTGIFDCSYSLCGFWVADGGDMWPSHPILFRLKPEDEAKRKAKMAEAAARFRDEATMIGRY
;
A
#
# COMPACT_ATOMS: atom_id res chain seq x y z
N MET A 1 21.41 13.09 17.28
CA MET A 1 20.09 12.48 17.48
C MET A 1 19.22 13.51 18.17
N THR A 2 17.98 13.68 17.70
CA THR A 2 17.01 14.58 18.34
C THR A 2 16.14 13.75 19.28
N MET A 3 16.04 14.18 20.53
CA MET A 3 15.20 13.54 21.54
C MET A 3 13.77 14.08 21.47
N GLU A 4 12.83 13.44 22.14
CA GLU A 4 11.41 13.85 22.17
C GLU A 4 11.21 15.28 22.71
N ASP A 5 12.10 15.75 23.59
CA ASP A 5 12.11 17.11 24.14
C ASP A 5 12.77 18.16 23.22
N GLY A 6 13.19 17.75 22.01
CA GLY A 6 13.87 18.61 21.04
C GLY A 6 15.36 18.83 21.33
N SER A 7 15.92 18.25 22.39
CA SER A 7 17.36 18.31 22.66
C SER A 7 18.15 17.50 21.63
N HIS A 8 19.39 17.92 21.37
CA HIS A 8 20.30 17.23 20.45
C HIS A 8 21.44 16.58 21.20
N VAL A 9 21.58 15.27 21.04
CA VAL A 9 22.76 14.51 21.47
C VAL A 9 23.65 14.25 20.26
N PRO A 10 24.94 14.61 20.30
CA PRO A 10 25.88 14.26 19.23
C PRO A 10 25.87 12.76 18.96
N LEU A 11 25.88 12.37 17.69
CA LEU A 11 26.02 10.97 17.31
C LEU A 11 27.45 10.53 17.65
N SER A 12 27.61 9.54 18.53
CA SER A 12 28.93 9.01 18.86
C SER A 12 29.55 8.32 17.64
N ALA A 13 30.88 8.23 17.59
CA ALA A 13 31.57 7.52 16.51
C ALA A 13 31.18 6.04 16.46
N GLU A 14 30.94 5.43 17.62
CA GLU A 14 30.51 4.04 17.76
C GLU A 14 29.11 3.83 17.17
N THR A 15 28.11 4.63 17.58
CA THR A 15 26.75 4.54 17.04
C THR A 15 26.71 4.90 15.55
N ALA A 16 27.49 5.88 15.10
CA ALA A 16 27.61 6.19 13.68
C ALA A 16 28.14 4.99 12.87
N LYS A 17 29.16 4.31 13.41
CA LYS A 17 29.72 3.10 12.80
C LYS A 17 28.70 1.96 12.76
N GLU A 18 27.97 1.72 13.85
CA GLU A 18 26.94 0.67 13.93
C GLU A 18 25.84 0.88 12.88
N LEU A 19 25.32 2.11 12.75
CA LEU A 19 24.30 2.45 11.75
C LEU A 19 24.82 2.25 10.32
N LEU A 20 26.06 2.66 10.06
CA LEU A 20 26.69 2.48 8.75
C LEU A 20 26.91 1.01 8.41
N ASP A 21 27.39 0.22 9.37
CA ASP A 21 27.60 -1.21 9.20
C ASP A 21 26.28 -1.95 8.95
N ALA A 22 25.21 -1.57 9.66
CA ALA A 22 23.87 -2.11 9.44
C ALA A 22 23.34 -1.78 8.02
N ALA A 23 23.52 -0.54 7.56
CA ALA A 23 23.12 -0.14 6.22
C ALA A 23 23.89 -0.91 5.13
N LYS A 24 25.21 -1.09 5.30
CA LYS A 24 26.06 -1.89 4.40
C LYS A 24 25.67 -3.36 4.40
N ALA A 25 25.38 -3.92 5.58
CA ALA A 25 24.91 -5.31 5.69
C ALA A 25 23.57 -5.51 4.96
N ALA A 26 22.62 -4.59 5.12
CA ALA A 26 21.34 -4.64 4.41
C ALA A 26 21.51 -4.49 2.88
N GLN A 27 22.46 -3.66 2.43
CA GLN A 27 22.79 -3.55 1.01
C GLN A 27 23.40 -4.84 0.46
N ALA A 28 24.36 -5.43 1.18
CA ALA A 28 25.00 -6.69 0.80
C ALA A 28 24.01 -7.87 0.77
N ASP A 29 23.08 -7.93 1.72
CA ASP A 29 22.00 -8.92 1.73
C ASP A 29 21.10 -8.80 0.49
N ARG A 30 20.69 -7.58 0.13
CA ARG A 30 19.89 -7.35 -1.09
C ARG A 30 20.64 -7.81 -2.34
N ALA A 31 21.92 -7.44 -2.48
CA ALA A 31 22.74 -7.86 -3.62
C ALA A 31 22.92 -9.38 -3.68
N LYS A 32 22.99 -10.06 -2.53
CA LYS A 32 23.08 -11.52 -2.46
C LYS A 32 21.76 -12.22 -2.84
N ARG A 33 20.62 -11.73 -2.34
CA ARG A 33 19.30 -12.34 -2.58
C ARG A 33 18.70 -11.99 -3.94
N MET A 34 19.07 -10.83 -4.49
CA MET A 34 18.59 -10.30 -5.77
C MET A 34 19.80 -9.89 -6.61
N PRO A 35 20.59 -10.85 -7.13
CA PRO A 35 21.86 -10.56 -7.83
C PRO A 35 21.68 -9.91 -9.20
N ASP A 36 20.49 -10.01 -9.80
CA ASP A 36 20.15 -9.47 -11.11
C ASP A 36 18.72 -8.92 -11.14
N ASP A 37 18.39 -8.24 -12.23
CA ASP A 37 17.09 -7.60 -12.45
C ASP A 37 15.94 -8.61 -12.37
N HIS A 38 16.11 -9.82 -12.90
CA HIS A 38 15.08 -10.85 -12.86
C HIS A 38 14.77 -11.32 -11.44
N SER A 39 15.80 -11.49 -10.61
CA SER A 39 15.65 -11.88 -9.21
C SER A 39 14.95 -10.79 -8.40
N ALA A 40 15.28 -9.51 -8.66
CA ALA A 40 14.61 -8.37 -8.04
C ALA A 40 13.14 -8.28 -8.47
N LEU A 41 12.85 -8.39 -9.77
CA LEU A 41 11.49 -8.38 -10.31
C LEU A 41 10.65 -9.53 -9.76
N LYS A 42 11.24 -10.73 -9.63
CA LYS A 42 10.57 -11.90 -9.04
C LYS A 42 10.21 -11.66 -7.58
N ALA A 43 11.13 -11.13 -6.77
CA ALA A 43 10.87 -10.80 -5.38
C ALA A 43 9.76 -9.73 -5.23
N MET A 44 9.79 -8.70 -6.07
CA MET A 44 8.73 -7.68 -6.12
C MET A 44 7.38 -8.29 -6.49
N PHE A 45 7.34 -9.14 -7.51
CA PHE A 45 6.11 -9.80 -7.95
C PHE A 45 5.55 -10.76 -6.90
N ASP A 46 6.40 -11.53 -6.23
CA ASP A 46 5.96 -12.45 -5.17
C ASP A 46 5.38 -11.70 -3.96
N ALA A 47 6.02 -10.59 -3.57
CA ALA A 47 5.47 -9.71 -2.54
C ALA A 47 4.13 -9.09 -2.96
N TRP A 48 4.05 -8.58 -4.19
CA TRP A 48 2.82 -8.01 -4.75
C TRP A 48 1.69 -9.05 -4.80
N GLN A 49 1.97 -10.27 -5.25
CA GLN A 49 1.00 -11.35 -5.29
C GLN A 49 0.55 -11.74 -3.89
N ARG A 50 1.49 -11.84 -2.94
CA ARG A 50 1.15 -12.16 -1.55
C ARG A 50 0.26 -11.09 -0.92
N LEU A 51 0.49 -9.81 -1.23
CA LEU A 51 -0.40 -8.73 -0.79
C LEU A 51 -1.81 -8.89 -1.38
N LYS A 52 -1.94 -9.27 -2.66
CA LYS A 52 -3.25 -9.56 -3.25
C LYS A 52 -4.00 -10.69 -2.53
N GLU A 53 -3.31 -11.77 -2.19
CA GLU A 53 -3.88 -12.87 -1.38
C GLU A 53 -4.34 -12.41 0.01
N LEU A 54 -3.69 -11.39 0.57
CA LEU A 54 -4.05 -10.75 1.83
C LEU A 54 -5.19 -9.72 1.69
N GLY A 55 -5.81 -9.61 0.51
CA GLY A 55 -6.98 -8.77 0.25
C GLY A 55 -6.67 -7.38 -0.29
N TRP A 56 -5.42 -7.12 -0.70
CA TRP A 56 -5.06 -5.89 -1.39
C TRP A 56 -5.51 -5.93 -2.87
N ARG A 57 -5.80 -4.76 -3.44
CA ARG A 57 -6.26 -4.60 -4.83
C ARG A 57 -5.42 -3.57 -5.56
N ASP A 58 -5.46 -3.61 -6.89
CA ASP A 58 -4.66 -2.70 -7.74
C ASP A 58 -5.03 -1.23 -7.49
N GLY A 59 -4.02 -0.39 -7.27
CA GLY A 59 -4.17 1.03 -6.94
C GLY A 59 -4.93 1.83 -8.01
N ASP A 60 -4.90 1.38 -9.27
CA ASP A 60 -5.69 1.97 -10.37
C ASP A 60 -7.21 1.98 -10.10
N HIS A 61 -7.67 1.07 -9.24
CA HIS A 61 -9.07 0.93 -8.83
C HIS A 61 -9.38 1.58 -7.47
N ALA A 62 -8.42 2.32 -6.90
CA ALA A 62 -8.65 3.04 -5.66
C ALA A 62 -9.76 4.11 -5.82
N PRO A 63 -10.57 4.36 -4.78
CA PRO A 63 -11.64 5.36 -4.82
C PRO A 63 -11.13 6.75 -5.18
N LYS A 64 -11.85 7.42 -6.09
CA LYS A 64 -11.58 8.81 -6.52
C LYS A 64 -12.66 9.80 -6.04
N ASP A 65 -13.52 9.35 -5.13
CA ASP A 65 -14.65 10.10 -4.59
C ASP A 65 -14.35 10.77 -3.24
N GLY A 66 -13.08 10.77 -2.82
CA GLY A 66 -12.64 11.28 -1.53
C GLY A 66 -12.75 10.29 -0.37
N THR A 67 -13.22 9.06 -0.61
CA THR A 67 -13.21 7.99 0.40
C THR A 67 -11.78 7.70 0.87
N THR A 68 -11.57 7.61 2.18
CA THR A 68 -10.27 7.22 2.77
C THR A 68 -10.09 5.70 2.71
N PHE A 69 -8.90 5.26 2.32
CA PHE A 69 -8.52 3.86 2.21
C PHE A 69 -7.08 3.64 2.66
N GLU A 70 -6.67 2.39 2.83
CA GLU A 70 -5.28 2.04 3.11
C GLU A 70 -4.51 1.88 1.80
N SER A 71 -3.35 2.49 1.72
CA SER A 71 -2.45 2.46 0.57
C SER A 71 -1.10 1.85 0.92
N ILE A 72 -0.50 1.19 -0.07
CA ILE A 72 0.91 0.80 -0.10
C ILE A 72 1.52 1.39 -1.36
N GLU A 73 2.79 1.80 -1.27
CA GLU A 73 3.53 2.44 -2.34
C GLU A 73 4.95 1.88 -2.46
N ILE A 74 5.51 1.91 -3.67
CA ILE A 74 6.94 1.61 -3.85
C ILE A 74 7.76 2.76 -3.26
N GLY A 75 8.78 2.42 -2.47
CA GLY A 75 9.65 3.40 -1.80
C GLY A 75 9.35 3.57 -0.31
N SER A 76 8.30 2.93 0.20
CA SER A 76 7.98 2.87 1.63
C SER A 76 7.62 1.43 2.05
N THR A 77 7.76 1.13 3.34
CA THR A 77 7.29 -0.12 3.95
C THR A 77 6.04 0.08 4.81
N GLY A 78 5.51 1.31 4.87
CA GLY A 78 4.33 1.65 5.66
C GLY A 78 3.01 1.31 4.94
N ILE A 79 1.95 1.24 5.73
CA ILE A 79 0.56 1.22 5.28
C ILE A 79 -0.05 2.54 5.74
N PHE A 80 -0.59 3.32 4.80
CA PHE A 80 -1.00 4.69 5.08
C PHE A 80 -2.45 4.95 4.73
N ASP A 81 -3.09 5.84 5.50
CA ASP A 81 -4.40 6.37 5.16
C ASP A 81 -4.26 7.37 4.00
N CYS A 82 -4.95 7.05 2.92
CA CYS A 82 -4.89 7.77 1.66
C CYS A 82 -6.30 8.13 1.18
N SER A 83 -6.44 9.28 0.54
CA SER A 83 -7.67 9.69 -0.15
C SER A 83 -7.35 10.43 -1.44
N TYR A 84 -8.31 10.44 -2.36
CA TYR A 84 -8.19 11.23 -3.58
C TYR A 84 -8.71 12.65 -3.33
N SER A 85 -7.91 13.65 -3.69
CA SER A 85 -8.29 15.07 -3.59
C SER A 85 -7.78 15.85 -4.78
N LEU A 86 -8.61 16.79 -5.27
CA LEU A 86 -8.36 17.63 -6.43
C LEU A 86 -7.97 16.82 -7.68
N CYS A 87 -6.68 16.56 -7.86
CA CYS A 87 -6.10 15.91 -9.03
C CYS A 87 -5.21 14.70 -8.70
N GLY A 88 -5.15 14.24 -7.45
CA GLY A 88 -4.24 13.16 -7.07
C GLY A 88 -4.59 12.46 -5.76
N PHE A 89 -3.84 11.42 -5.46
CA PHE A 89 -3.91 10.73 -4.18
C PHE A 89 -2.99 11.41 -3.17
N TRP A 90 -3.45 11.46 -1.92
CA TRP A 90 -2.75 12.09 -0.82
C TRP A 90 -2.77 11.18 0.40
N VAL A 91 -1.60 10.95 0.99
CA VAL A 91 -1.44 10.26 2.26
C VAL A 91 -1.46 11.27 3.40
N ALA A 92 -2.26 11.02 4.43
CA ALA A 92 -2.26 11.79 5.66
C ALA A 92 -1.34 11.13 6.69
N ASP A 93 -0.17 11.72 6.94
CA ASP A 93 0.78 11.20 7.93
C ASP A 93 1.63 12.32 8.54
N GLY A 94 2.03 12.15 9.81
CA GLY A 94 2.89 13.12 10.50
C GLY A 94 2.27 14.52 10.69
N GLY A 95 0.95 14.65 10.56
CA GLY A 95 0.25 15.94 10.64
C GLY A 95 0.25 16.75 9.34
N ASP A 96 0.65 16.15 8.21
CA ASP A 96 0.66 16.79 6.89
C ASP A 96 0.06 15.86 5.81
N MET A 97 -0.08 16.39 4.58
CA MET A 97 -0.57 15.68 3.41
C MET A 97 0.54 15.51 2.37
N TRP A 98 0.84 14.27 2.02
CA TRP A 98 1.92 13.91 1.09
C TRP A 98 1.35 13.40 -0.23
N PRO A 99 1.87 13.83 -1.39
CA PRO A 99 1.45 13.28 -2.67
C PRO A 99 1.77 11.78 -2.73
N SER A 100 0.83 11.00 -3.26
CA SER A 100 0.86 9.54 -3.21
C SER A 100 0.61 8.92 -4.59
N HIS A 101 1.24 7.77 -4.83
CA HIS A 101 1.02 6.93 -6.00
C HIS A 101 0.76 5.48 -5.57
N PRO A 102 -0.46 5.16 -5.07
CA PRO A 102 -0.78 3.84 -4.56
C PRO A 102 -0.54 2.75 -5.61
N ILE A 103 0.30 1.75 -5.30
CA ILE A 103 0.43 0.55 -6.13
C ILE A 103 -0.67 -0.47 -5.79
N LEU A 104 -1.03 -0.53 -4.52
CA LEU A 104 -2.10 -1.35 -3.99
C LEU A 104 -2.93 -0.56 -2.98
N PHE A 105 -4.21 -0.88 -2.90
CA PHE A 105 -5.12 -0.31 -1.92
C PHE A 105 -6.00 -1.37 -1.25
N ARG A 106 -6.50 -1.02 -0.06
CA ARG A 106 -7.51 -1.78 0.66
C ARG A 106 -8.52 -0.81 1.28
N LEU A 107 -9.81 -1.07 1.10
CA LEU A 107 -10.84 -0.24 1.73
C LEU A 107 -10.85 -0.49 3.24
N LYS A 108 -11.24 0.54 4.00
CA LYS A 108 -11.55 0.37 5.41
C LYS A 108 -12.73 -0.61 5.59
N PRO A 109 -12.84 -1.30 6.74
CA PRO A 109 -13.83 -2.37 6.92
C PRO A 109 -15.27 -1.97 6.58
N GLU A 110 -15.68 -0.76 6.96
CA GLU A 110 -17.02 -0.25 6.69
C GLU A 110 -17.30 -0.08 5.20
N ASP A 111 -16.37 0.52 4.45
CA ASP A 111 -16.55 0.77 3.02
C ASP A 111 -16.40 -0.53 2.20
N GLU A 112 -15.58 -1.47 2.66
CA GLU A 112 -15.52 -2.80 2.07
C GLU A 112 -16.83 -3.56 2.27
N ALA A 113 -17.48 -3.43 3.43
CA ALA A 113 -18.80 -4.01 3.68
C ALA A 113 -19.87 -3.40 2.76
N LYS A 114 -19.90 -2.07 2.63
CA LYS A 114 -20.80 -1.36 1.69
C LYS A 114 -20.59 -1.82 0.26
N ARG A 115 -19.34 -1.94 -0.19
CA ARG A 115 -19.00 -2.42 -1.53
C ARG A 115 -19.50 -3.85 -1.74
N LYS A 116 -19.25 -4.76 -0.79
CA LYS A 116 -19.71 -6.16 -0.88
C LYS A 116 -21.23 -6.26 -0.94
N ALA A 117 -21.95 -5.49 -0.13
CA ALA A 117 -23.41 -5.43 -0.17
C ALA A 117 -23.92 -4.99 -1.54
N LYS A 118 -23.37 -3.89 -2.09
CA LYS A 118 -23.70 -3.39 -3.43
C LYS A 118 -23.43 -4.42 -4.53
N MET A 119 -22.32 -5.15 -4.45
CA MET A 119 -21.99 -6.20 -5.43
C MET A 119 -22.92 -7.42 -5.32
N ALA A 120 -23.32 -7.80 -4.11
CA ALA A 120 -24.27 -8.90 -3.89
C ALA A 120 -25.66 -8.56 -4.45
N GLU A 121 -26.13 -7.33 -4.23
CA GLU A 121 -27.38 -6.82 -4.81
C GLU A 121 -27.33 -6.81 -6.34
N ALA A 122 -26.26 -6.26 -6.93
CA ALA A 122 -26.09 -6.24 -8.38
C ALA A 122 -26.04 -7.65 -8.98
N ALA A 123 -25.37 -8.59 -8.32
CA ALA A 123 -25.33 -9.97 -8.74
C ALA A 123 -26.70 -10.66 -8.65
N ALA A 124 -27.53 -10.33 -7.65
CA ALA A 124 -28.90 -10.82 -7.55
C ALA A 124 -29.75 -10.31 -8.72
N ARG A 125 -29.71 -9.00 -8.99
CA ARG A 125 -30.44 -8.39 -10.11
C ARG A 125 -30.07 -9.02 -11.45
N PHE A 126 -28.78 -9.25 -11.70
CA PHE A 126 -28.32 -9.87 -12.94
C PHE A 126 -28.83 -11.32 -13.10
N ARG A 127 -28.87 -12.10 -12.00
CA ARG A 127 -29.43 -13.47 -12.04
C ARG A 127 -30.92 -13.46 -12.36
N ASP A 128 -31.67 -12.52 -11.79
CA ASP A 128 -33.11 -12.40 -12.03
C ASP A 128 -33.37 -12.01 -13.50
N GLU A 129 -32.65 -11.02 -14.02
CA GLU A 129 -32.72 -10.59 -15.43
C GLU A 129 -32.35 -11.73 -16.40
N ALA A 130 -31.26 -12.47 -16.13
CA ALA A 130 -30.86 -13.61 -16.96
C ALA A 130 -31.91 -14.74 -16.97
N THR A 131 -32.58 -14.95 -15.83
CA THR A 131 -33.68 -15.93 -15.72
C THR A 131 -34.91 -15.50 -16.52
N MET A 132 -35.17 -14.20 -16.66
CA MET A 132 -36.26 -13.69 -17.50
C MET A 132 -35.95 -13.79 -19.00
N ILE A 133 -34.69 -13.60 -19.41
CA ILE A 133 -34.27 -13.67 -20.82
C ILE A 133 -34.23 -15.12 -21.32
N GLY A 134 -33.84 -16.08 -20.49
CA GLY A 134 -33.79 -17.52 -20.85
C GLY A 134 -35.15 -18.23 -20.87
N ARG A 135 -36.27 -17.50 -20.72
CA ARG A 135 -37.65 -18.03 -20.77
C ARG A 135 -38.38 -17.74 -22.09
N TYR A 136 -37.69 -17.21 -23.11
CA TYR A 136 -38.20 -17.03 -24.47
C TYR A 136 -37.62 -18.05 -25.43
#